data_AF-A0A847V7X4-F1
#
_entry.id   AF-A0A847V7X4-F1
#
_cell.length_a   1.000
_cell.length_b   1.000
_cell.length_c   1.000
_cell.angle_alpha   90.00
_cell.angle_beta   90.00
_cell.angle_gamma   90.00
#
_symmetry.space_group_name_H-M   'P 1'
#
loop_
_entity.id
_entity.type
_entity.pdbx_description
1 polymer ?
#
loop_
_entity_poly.entity_id
_entity_poly.type
_entity_poly.pdbx_seq_one_letter_code
_entity_poly.pdbx_strand_id
1 'polypeptide(L)'
;MNRPLVILILASLLVIPAFASGSPVLSAISPGTPTYDQALAHYDAGGLAWSRAWGASELGAIRENLAQSKGAYTNCLSTANAVNDPANAANLALMRSISTAYIDLADAALAMYDGADDYAAGRASMTAGSFTTAAGSFQSAGTRFETSKTLFSKATTMLQAVTYTGTSFGDGTAYTAAIVPILNAKGTYMGEFASYARGWQHTALAYGASAGGDRATFQSEAVQAMDLFAGLRTSGSFGVDAAANHDVLAELLDGTTPAPAPKARYVIGIDAAYPPYTSLEQDGTFVGFDIDSARWIADRMGFEVEFQAVAWDGIIPALLAKKIDMIYSAMTITEERREQVAFSIPYLKINQAVAVRSDSDLTFDDIMSGRVVIGTQRGTTGEMWVQDNLVATGKMPASNLKPFDNFPLAITALINKQVDATVYDKPPTVEIIGQQDAKIIYEIDTREEYGIAVRKDDTALLATMNAGLDLLMNDPYWDQLKARYGLVGT
;
A
#
# COMPACT_ATOMS: atom_id res chain seq x y z
N MET A 1 0.79 -3.49 -8.87
CA MET A 1 2.16 -3.97 -8.54
C MET A 1 3.00 -2.83 -7.96
N ASN A 2 2.63 -2.33 -6.78
CA ASN A 2 3.49 -1.54 -5.87
C ASN A 2 3.32 -2.19 -4.51
N ARG A 3 4.14 -3.19 -4.20
CA ARG A 3 4.31 -3.61 -2.81
C ARG A 3 5.37 -2.67 -2.26
N PRO A 4 5.04 -1.71 -1.36
CA PRO A 4 6.09 -1.08 -0.59
C PRO A 4 6.83 -2.20 0.12
N LEU A 5 8.16 -2.14 0.09
CA LEU A 5 9.05 -3.07 0.76
C LEU A 5 8.51 -3.40 2.16
N VAL A 6 7.94 -4.59 2.34
CA VAL A 6 7.72 -5.18 3.66
C VAL A 6 9.09 -5.60 4.19
N ILE A 7 9.87 -4.61 4.63
CA ILE A 7 10.96 -4.77 5.59
C ILE A 7 10.34 -4.47 6.95
N LEU A 8 9.52 -5.39 7.44
CA LEU A 8 8.87 -5.27 8.74
C LEU A 8 8.61 -6.67 9.32
N ILE A 9 9.68 -7.46 9.50
CA ILE A 9 9.66 -8.65 10.36
C ILE A 9 11.01 -8.72 11.10
N LEU A 10 11.01 -8.28 12.37
CA LEU A 10 11.80 -8.77 13.52
C LEU A 10 12.02 -7.65 14.57
N ALA A 11 10.94 -7.27 15.26
CA ALA A 11 10.97 -6.33 16.38
C ALA A 11 11.32 -7.00 17.73
N SER A 12 12.03 -8.13 17.79
CA SER A 12 12.05 -8.94 19.03
C SER A 12 13.41 -9.47 19.52
N LEU A 13 14.56 -9.18 18.91
CA LEU A 13 15.83 -9.80 19.35
C LEU A 13 17.05 -8.88 19.53
N LEU A 14 16.93 -7.56 19.43
CA LEU A 14 18.02 -6.62 19.77
C LEU A 14 17.53 -5.48 20.66
N VAL A 15 17.05 -5.83 21.84
CA VAL A 15 17.16 -4.96 23.01
C VAL A 15 18.29 -5.53 23.86
N ILE A 16 19.52 -5.09 23.60
CA ILE A 16 20.54 -5.09 24.66
C ILE A 16 20.18 -3.90 25.54
N PRO A 17 20.05 -4.06 26.87
CA PRO A 17 19.55 -3.00 27.74
C PRO A 17 20.43 -1.76 27.62
N ALA A 18 19.76 -0.62 27.42
CA ALA A 18 20.35 0.69 27.56
C ALA A 18 21.03 0.79 28.93
N PHE A 19 22.36 0.92 28.94
CA PHE A 19 23.03 1.49 30.09
C PHE A 19 22.72 2.98 30.12
N ALA A 20 21.67 3.34 30.86
CA ALA A 20 21.50 4.69 31.34
C ALA A 20 22.57 4.95 32.42
N SER A 21 23.66 5.64 32.07
CA SER A 21 24.21 6.72 32.89
C SER A 21 25.34 7.46 32.16
N GLY A 22 25.12 8.76 31.94
CA GLY A 22 26.15 9.70 31.49
C GLY A 22 25.99 10.16 30.05
N SER A 23 25.48 11.38 29.84
CA SER A 23 25.57 12.07 28.56
C SER A 23 27.03 12.18 28.12
N PRO A 24 27.42 11.77 26.90
CA PRO A 24 28.75 12.04 26.40
C PRO A 24 28.81 13.52 26.01
N VAL A 25 29.66 14.27 26.72
CA VAL A 25 30.08 15.60 26.32
C VAL A 25 30.84 15.45 25.00
N LEU A 26 30.28 16.00 23.92
CA LEU A 26 30.97 16.19 22.64
C LEU A 26 32.20 17.09 22.86
N SER A 27 33.34 16.46 23.14
CA SER A 27 34.61 17.14 23.25
C SER A 27 35.23 17.21 21.85
N ALA A 28 35.49 18.43 21.37
CA ALA A 28 36.21 18.64 20.11
C ALA A 28 37.60 17.98 20.18
N ILE A 29 37.87 17.04 19.28
CA ILE A 29 39.12 16.25 19.26
C ILE A 29 40.16 16.97 18.38
N SER A 30 41.30 17.34 18.98
CA SER A 30 42.52 17.81 18.29
C SER A 30 43.31 16.61 17.74
N PRO A 31 44.18 16.75 16.71
CA PRO A 31 44.85 15.62 16.06
C PRO A 31 45.96 15.05 16.96
N GLY A 32 45.61 14.07 17.80
CA GLY A 32 46.52 13.21 18.55
C GLY A 32 46.59 11.80 17.97
N THR A 33 47.48 10.96 18.52
CA THR A 33 47.57 9.53 18.17
C THR A 33 46.21 8.84 18.33
N PRO A 34 45.74 8.08 17.32
CA PRO A 34 44.47 7.34 17.40
C PRO A 34 44.38 6.45 18.65
N THR A 35 43.22 6.43 19.31
CA THR A 35 42.98 5.63 20.52
C THR A 35 41.86 4.59 20.35
N TYR A 36 41.85 3.59 21.24
CA TYR A 36 40.75 2.63 21.32
C TYR A 36 39.40 3.32 21.55
N ASP A 37 39.32 4.27 22.46
CA ASP A 37 38.08 4.99 22.78
C ASP A 37 37.53 5.77 21.57
N GLN A 38 38.40 6.31 20.71
CA GLN A 38 37.99 6.94 19.45
C GLN A 38 37.40 5.92 18.48
N ALA A 39 38.01 4.74 18.35
CA ALA A 39 37.46 3.66 17.52
C ALA A 39 36.10 3.18 18.06
N LEU A 40 35.96 3.03 19.38
CA LEU A 40 34.70 2.67 20.04
C LEU A 40 33.61 3.73 19.79
N ALA A 41 33.94 5.02 19.93
CA ALA A 41 32.98 6.09 19.66
C ALA A 41 32.47 6.09 18.21
N HIS A 42 33.36 5.82 17.24
CA HIS A 42 32.95 5.64 15.84
C HIS A 42 32.10 4.39 15.62
N TYR A 43 32.43 3.29 16.29
CA TYR A 43 31.65 2.05 16.25
C TYR A 43 30.22 2.27 16.75
N ASP A 44 30.06 2.91 17.91
CA ASP A 44 28.76 3.19 18.53
C ASP A 44 27.94 4.16 17.68
N ALA A 45 28.59 5.18 17.11
CA ALA A 45 27.94 6.11 16.17
C ALA A 45 27.42 5.39 14.92
N GLY A 46 28.19 4.42 14.39
CA GLY A 46 27.78 3.59 13.26
C GLY A 46 26.54 2.75 13.56
N GLY A 47 26.52 2.10 14.73
CA GLY A 47 25.38 1.31 15.19
C GLY A 47 24.13 2.14 15.44
N LEU A 48 24.27 3.33 16.04
CA LEU A 48 23.16 4.25 16.28
C LEU A 48 22.55 4.75 14.96
N ALA A 49 23.37 5.14 13.99
CA ALA A 49 22.90 5.56 12.68
C ALA A 49 22.21 4.40 11.93
N TRP A 50 22.75 3.17 12.04
CA TRP A 50 22.10 1.99 11.48
C TRP A 50 20.72 1.75 12.08
N SER A 51 20.61 1.86 13.41
CA SER A 51 19.33 1.72 14.12
C SER A 51 18.32 2.79 13.70
N ARG A 52 18.75 4.04 13.46
CA ARG A 52 17.90 5.10 12.93
C ARG A 52 17.45 4.84 11.50
N ALA A 53 18.32 4.30 10.65
CA ALA A 53 17.93 3.87 9.30
C ALA A 53 16.81 2.83 9.35
N TRP A 54 16.89 1.86 10.28
CA TRP A 54 15.87 0.85 10.47
C TRP A 54 14.54 1.40 11.03
N GLY A 55 14.61 2.39 11.92
CA GLY A 55 13.44 3.01 12.53
C GLY A 55 12.75 4.08 11.67
N ALA A 56 13.34 4.45 10.54
CA ALA A 56 12.80 5.49 9.65
C ALA A 56 11.76 4.92 8.67
N SER A 57 10.67 5.65 8.46
CA SER A 57 9.66 5.35 7.42
C SER A 57 9.97 6.05 6.09
N GLU A 58 10.60 7.21 6.14
CA GLU A 58 10.90 8.04 4.96
C GLU A 58 12.16 7.57 4.24
N LEU A 59 12.06 7.29 2.93
CA LEU A 59 13.19 6.80 2.11
C LEU A 59 14.41 7.73 2.16
N GLY A 60 14.19 9.04 2.14
CA GLY A 60 15.27 10.03 2.27
C GLY A 60 16.02 9.91 3.59
N ALA A 61 15.28 9.76 4.70
CA ALA A 61 15.86 9.59 6.02
C ALA A 61 16.58 8.24 6.16
N ILE A 62 16.05 7.16 5.57
CA ILE A 62 16.71 5.85 5.54
C ILE A 62 18.09 5.97 4.87
N ARG A 63 18.14 6.57 3.68
CA ARG A 63 19.38 6.74 2.89
C ARG A 63 20.40 7.60 3.62
N GLU A 64 19.95 8.70 4.23
CA GLU A 64 20.82 9.57 5.02
C GLU A 64 21.45 8.82 6.20
N ASN A 65 20.64 8.08 6.97
CA ASN A 65 21.12 7.32 8.11
C ASN A 65 22.05 6.16 7.70
N LEU A 66 21.80 5.49 6.56
CA LEU A 66 22.72 4.49 6.00
C LEU A 66 24.07 5.11 5.61
N ALA A 67 24.07 6.30 5.00
CA ALA A 67 25.29 7.01 4.66
C ALA A 67 26.08 7.44 5.92
N GLN A 68 25.38 7.94 6.94
CA GLN A 68 25.98 8.26 8.24
C GLN A 68 26.58 7.02 8.92
N SER A 69 25.86 5.90 8.90
CA SER A 69 26.33 4.62 9.44
C SER A 69 27.60 4.14 8.72
N LYS A 70 27.59 4.13 7.39
CA LYS A 70 28.76 3.81 6.56
C LYS A 70 29.96 4.69 6.90
N GLY A 71 29.76 6.00 6.99
CA GLY A 71 30.82 6.95 7.33
C GLY A 71 31.43 6.68 8.70
N ALA A 72 30.60 6.43 9.71
CA ALA A 72 31.04 6.12 11.06
C ALA A 72 31.81 4.79 11.13
N TYR A 73 31.32 3.72 10.49
CA TYR A 73 32.05 2.44 10.43
C TYR A 73 33.35 2.54 9.62
N THR A 74 33.40 3.39 8.59
CA THR A 74 34.64 3.68 7.84
C THR A 74 35.68 4.35 8.75
N ASN A 75 35.25 5.34 9.54
CA ASN A 75 36.11 5.99 10.53
C ASN A 75 36.55 5.03 11.63
N CYS A 76 35.66 4.16 12.11
CA CYS A 76 35.99 3.10 13.06
C CYS A 76 37.07 2.18 12.52
N LEU A 77 36.88 1.65 11.30
CA LEU A 77 37.84 0.75 10.66
C LEU A 77 39.21 1.42 10.48
N SER A 78 39.24 2.65 9.99
CA SER A 78 40.48 3.43 9.82
C SER A 78 41.19 3.65 11.15
N THR A 79 40.45 4.08 12.18
CA THR A 79 40.99 4.34 13.53
C THR A 79 41.50 3.05 14.16
N ALA A 80 40.70 1.98 14.14
CA ALA A 80 41.07 0.69 14.70
C ALA A 80 42.31 0.09 14.03
N ASN A 81 42.53 0.33 12.72
CA ASN A 81 43.76 -0.08 12.03
C ASN A 81 45.00 0.71 12.45
N ALA A 82 44.83 1.96 12.92
CA ALA A 82 45.91 2.83 13.35
C ALA A 82 46.27 2.71 14.84
N VAL A 83 45.38 2.11 15.65
CA VAL A 83 45.59 1.91 17.11
C VAL A 83 46.48 0.70 17.37
N ASN A 84 47.57 0.90 18.12
CA ASN A 84 48.37 -0.17 18.72
C ASN A 84 48.13 -0.22 20.23
N ASP A 85 47.13 -0.98 20.65
CA ASP A 85 46.76 -1.17 22.05
C ASP A 85 46.61 -2.66 22.37
N PRO A 86 47.66 -3.31 22.92
CA PRO A 86 47.63 -4.73 23.27
C PRO A 86 46.55 -5.10 24.29
N ALA A 87 46.15 -4.18 25.18
CA ALA A 87 45.12 -4.44 26.17
C ALA A 87 43.73 -4.59 25.54
N ASN A 88 43.50 -3.94 24.40
CA ASN A 88 42.23 -3.96 23.66
C ASN A 88 42.32 -4.73 22.32
N ALA A 89 43.34 -5.56 22.12
CA ALA A 89 43.61 -6.20 20.84
C ALA A 89 42.42 -7.03 20.31
N ALA A 90 41.72 -7.76 21.18
CA ALA A 90 40.54 -8.54 20.80
C ALA A 90 39.36 -7.66 20.38
N ASN A 91 39.09 -6.57 21.14
CA ASN A 91 38.04 -5.62 20.81
C ASN A 91 38.33 -4.89 19.48
N LEU A 92 39.58 -4.47 19.25
CA LEU A 92 39.99 -3.84 17.99
C LEU A 92 39.85 -4.80 16.80
N ALA A 93 40.21 -6.07 16.97
CA ALA A 93 40.02 -7.08 15.93
C ALA A 93 38.53 -7.28 15.59
N LEU A 94 37.67 -7.35 16.61
CA LEU A 94 36.22 -7.43 16.44
C LEU A 94 35.66 -6.20 15.71
N MET A 95 36.03 -5.00 16.16
CA MET A 95 35.60 -3.74 15.53
C MET A 95 35.97 -3.67 14.06
N ARG A 96 37.17 -4.12 13.66
CA ARG A 96 37.58 -4.15 12.25
C ARG A 96 36.67 -5.07 11.43
N SER A 97 36.39 -6.27 11.92
CA SER A 97 35.53 -7.24 11.23
C SER A 97 34.10 -6.75 11.11
N ILE A 98 33.49 -6.28 12.21
CA ILE A 98 32.11 -5.79 12.20
C ILE A 98 32.00 -4.52 11.35
N SER A 99 32.92 -3.56 11.49
CA SER A 99 32.87 -2.33 10.70
C SER A 99 32.98 -2.62 9.20
N THR A 100 33.84 -3.57 8.81
CA THR A 100 33.95 -3.99 7.40
C THR A 100 32.63 -4.59 6.90
N ALA A 101 32.02 -5.48 7.69
CA ALA A 101 30.72 -6.08 7.31
C ALA A 101 29.61 -5.03 7.21
N TYR A 102 29.55 -4.06 8.14
CA TYR A 102 28.51 -3.04 8.15
C TYR A 102 28.69 -1.97 7.07
N ILE A 103 29.92 -1.70 6.63
CA ILE A 103 30.17 -0.88 5.42
C ILE A 103 29.57 -1.59 4.20
N ASP A 104 29.87 -2.89 4.02
CA ASP A 104 29.30 -3.68 2.93
C ASP A 104 27.77 -3.74 3.01
N LEU A 105 27.18 -3.88 4.20
CA LEU A 105 25.72 -3.87 4.38
C LEU A 105 25.08 -2.52 4.04
N ALA A 106 25.72 -1.41 4.42
CA ALA A 106 25.23 -0.08 4.07
C ALA A 106 25.26 0.13 2.55
N ASP A 107 26.33 -0.29 1.89
CA ASP A 107 26.43 -0.24 0.43
C ASP A 107 25.43 -1.18 -0.24
N ALA A 108 25.18 -2.37 0.33
CA ALA A 108 24.16 -3.29 -0.16
C ALA A 108 22.76 -2.66 -0.12
N ALA A 109 22.41 -2.03 1.01
CA ALA A 109 21.12 -1.39 1.20
C ALA A 109 20.95 -0.17 0.29
N LEU A 110 21.97 0.68 0.18
CA LEU A 110 21.95 1.84 -0.73
C LEU A 110 21.81 1.41 -2.20
N ALA A 111 22.55 0.39 -2.63
CA ALA A 111 22.42 -0.17 -3.97
C ALA A 111 21.03 -0.76 -4.23
N MET A 112 20.40 -1.39 -3.24
CA MET A 112 19.01 -1.86 -3.34
C MET A 112 18.04 -0.71 -3.58
N TYR A 113 18.12 0.37 -2.80
CA TYR A 113 17.23 1.52 -3.00
C TYR A 113 17.48 2.23 -4.33
N ASP A 114 18.74 2.43 -4.72
CA ASP A 114 19.07 3.02 -6.04
C ASP A 114 18.57 2.14 -7.19
N GLY A 115 18.67 0.82 -7.05
CA GLY A 115 18.13 -0.12 -8.03
C GLY A 115 16.61 -0.04 -8.15
N ALA A 116 15.91 0.19 -7.05
CA ALA A 116 14.46 0.40 -7.05
C ALA A 116 14.06 1.69 -7.78
N ASP A 117 14.79 2.78 -7.57
CA ASP A 117 14.57 4.05 -8.26
C ASP A 117 14.81 3.90 -9.77
N ASP A 118 15.91 3.26 -10.16
CA ASP A 118 16.21 2.94 -11.56
C ASP A 118 15.12 2.06 -12.20
N TYR A 119 14.63 1.05 -11.46
CA TYR A 119 13.55 0.20 -11.95
C TYR A 119 12.25 0.97 -12.15
N ALA A 120 11.88 1.86 -11.22
CA ALA A 120 10.70 2.72 -11.35
C ALA A 120 10.82 3.68 -12.55
N ALA A 121 12.00 4.26 -12.77
CA ALA A 121 12.29 5.07 -13.95
C ALA A 121 12.18 4.27 -15.25
N GLY A 122 12.63 3.01 -15.24
CA GLY A 122 12.47 2.08 -16.36
C GLY A 122 11.01 1.81 -16.69
N ARG A 123 10.17 1.57 -15.66
CA ARG A 123 8.73 1.39 -15.82
C ARG A 123 8.04 2.62 -16.40
N ALA A 124 8.36 3.82 -15.89
CA ALA A 124 7.81 5.06 -16.40
C ALA A 124 8.18 5.29 -17.88
N SER A 125 9.44 5.02 -18.24
CA SER A 125 9.92 5.13 -19.63
C SER A 125 9.26 4.12 -20.55
N MET A 126 9.00 2.89 -20.06
CA MET A 126 8.29 1.84 -20.79
C MET A 126 6.86 2.27 -21.12
N THR A 127 6.13 2.82 -20.15
CA THR A 127 4.78 3.36 -20.34
C THR A 127 4.75 4.54 -21.32
N ALA A 128 5.80 5.36 -21.33
CA ALA A 128 5.94 6.47 -22.27
C ALA A 128 6.41 6.05 -23.69
N GLY A 129 6.56 4.75 -23.96
CA GLY A 129 7.07 4.24 -25.25
C GLY A 129 8.54 4.54 -25.51
N SER A 130 9.30 4.96 -24.50
CA SER A 130 10.72 5.30 -24.59
C SER A 130 11.59 4.07 -24.30
N PHE A 131 11.53 3.09 -25.20
CA PHE A 131 12.07 1.73 -24.98
C PHE A 131 13.58 1.66 -24.74
N THR A 132 14.39 2.43 -25.45
CA THR A 132 15.85 2.46 -25.23
C THR A 132 16.20 3.02 -23.84
N THR A 133 15.51 4.09 -23.42
CA THR A 133 15.67 4.65 -22.07
C THR A 133 15.23 3.65 -21.01
N ALA A 134 14.07 3.01 -21.21
CA ALA A 134 13.56 1.98 -20.32
C ALA A 134 14.56 0.84 -20.14
N ALA A 135 15.12 0.31 -21.24
CA ALA A 135 16.13 -0.73 -21.22
C ALA A 135 17.37 -0.31 -20.42
N GLY A 136 17.88 0.91 -20.64
CA GLY A 136 19.02 1.45 -19.89
C GLY A 136 18.76 1.53 -18.38
N SER A 137 17.57 2.00 -17.99
CA SER A 137 17.15 2.06 -16.58
C SER A 137 17.03 0.66 -15.95
N PHE A 138 16.42 -0.30 -16.64
CA PHE A 138 16.33 -1.68 -16.16
C PHE A 138 17.69 -2.39 -16.06
N GLN A 139 18.60 -2.12 -16.99
CA GLN A 139 19.99 -2.57 -16.93
C GLN A 139 20.71 -2.02 -15.69
N SER A 140 20.54 -0.73 -15.41
CA SER A 140 21.11 -0.08 -14.23
C SER A 140 20.57 -0.71 -12.95
N ALA A 141 19.24 -0.87 -12.87
CA ALA A 141 18.55 -1.53 -11.76
C ALA A 141 19.09 -2.94 -11.51
N GLY A 142 19.13 -3.79 -12.54
CA GLY A 142 19.64 -5.16 -12.43
C GLY A 142 21.10 -5.22 -11.96
N THR A 143 21.94 -4.28 -12.40
CA THR A 143 23.35 -4.18 -11.96
C THR A 143 23.45 -3.84 -10.48
N ARG A 144 22.63 -2.89 -10.01
CA ARG A 144 22.62 -2.47 -8.60
C ARG A 144 22.05 -3.56 -7.68
N PHE A 145 21.04 -4.29 -8.12
CA PHE A 145 20.52 -5.44 -7.36
C PHE A 145 21.53 -6.60 -7.26
N GLU A 146 22.28 -6.92 -8.33
CA GLU A 146 23.38 -7.89 -8.21
C GLU A 146 24.51 -7.41 -7.30
N THR A 147 24.81 -6.11 -7.34
CA THR A 147 25.77 -5.49 -6.41
C THR A 147 25.29 -5.66 -4.97
N SER A 148 24.01 -5.35 -4.71
CA SER A 148 23.39 -5.51 -3.39
C SER A 148 23.45 -6.95 -2.89
N LYS A 149 23.05 -7.92 -3.72
CA LYS A 149 23.17 -9.35 -3.43
C LYS A 149 24.59 -9.77 -3.06
N THR A 150 25.58 -9.35 -3.86
CA THR A 150 26.99 -9.68 -3.64
C THR A 150 27.48 -9.14 -2.30
N LEU A 151 27.14 -7.91 -1.98
CA LEU A 151 27.52 -7.26 -0.73
C LEU A 151 26.82 -7.87 0.49
N PHE A 152 25.53 -8.19 0.39
CA PHE A 152 24.82 -8.93 1.44
C PHE A 152 25.49 -10.29 1.71
N SER A 153 25.83 -11.04 0.66
CA SER A 153 26.52 -12.33 0.81
C SER A 153 27.88 -12.16 1.48
N LYS A 154 28.68 -11.18 1.03
CA LYS A 154 30.01 -10.89 1.59
C LYS A 154 29.93 -10.51 3.07
N ALA A 155 29.03 -9.60 3.43
CA ALA A 155 28.83 -9.20 4.81
C ALA A 155 28.35 -10.36 5.69
N THR A 156 27.45 -11.20 5.17
CA THR A 156 26.95 -12.38 5.89
C THR A 156 28.08 -13.36 6.22
N THR A 157 28.90 -13.69 5.23
CA THR A 157 30.09 -14.56 5.42
C THR A 157 31.04 -13.96 6.45
N MET A 158 31.25 -12.65 6.41
CA MET A 158 32.11 -11.97 7.38
C MET A 158 31.55 -12.05 8.80
N LEU A 159 30.26 -11.76 8.99
CA LEU A 159 29.60 -11.83 10.30
C LEU A 159 29.60 -13.25 10.89
N GLN A 160 29.48 -14.28 10.05
CA GLN A 160 29.58 -15.68 10.48
C GLN A 160 30.99 -16.07 10.95
N ALA A 161 32.03 -15.42 10.42
CA ALA A 161 33.43 -15.69 10.76
C ALA A 161 33.92 -14.89 11.98
N VAL A 162 33.11 -13.97 12.52
CA VAL A 162 33.50 -13.13 13.66
C VAL A 162 33.72 -13.98 14.92
N THR A 163 34.83 -13.71 15.62
CA THR A 163 35.14 -14.30 16.93
C THR A 163 34.98 -13.27 18.03
N TYR A 164 34.19 -13.62 19.05
CA TYR A 164 33.92 -12.76 20.21
C TYR A 164 34.78 -13.09 21.44
N THR A 165 35.60 -14.13 21.37
CA THR A 165 36.47 -14.58 22.46
C THR A 165 37.42 -13.46 22.90
N GLY A 166 37.42 -13.17 24.21
CA GLY A 166 38.28 -12.15 24.81
C GLY A 166 37.82 -10.70 24.55
N THR A 167 36.62 -10.51 24.00
CA THR A 167 36.04 -9.18 23.76
C THR A 167 35.07 -8.78 24.87
N SER A 168 34.77 -7.48 24.98
CA SER A 168 33.74 -6.95 25.88
C SER A 168 32.32 -6.99 25.29
N PHE A 169 32.14 -7.51 24.07
CA PHE A 169 30.90 -7.44 23.29
C PHE A 169 29.99 -8.68 23.45
N GLY A 170 30.17 -9.44 24.53
CA GLY A 170 29.44 -10.69 24.77
C GLY A 170 29.96 -11.85 23.90
N ASP A 171 29.14 -12.90 23.71
CA ASP A 171 29.51 -14.07 22.89
C ASP A 171 29.05 -13.99 21.42
N GLY A 172 28.26 -12.97 21.08
CA GLY A 172 27.74 -12.72 19.73
C GLY A 172 26.83 -13.80 19.13
N THR A 173 26.56 -14.89 19.84
CA THR A 173 25.87 -16.06 19.29
C THR A 173 24.42 -15.74 18.96
N ALA A 174 23.71 -15.08 19.87
CA ALA A 174 22.33 -14.65 19.67
C ALA A 174 22.19 -13.64 18.51
N TYR A 175 23.15 -12.71 18.40
CA TYR A 175 23.18 -11.71 17.33
C TYR A 175 23.36 -12.38 15.96
N THR A 176 24.39 -13.23 15.81
CA THR A 176 24.67 -13.91 14.54
C THR A 176 23.53 -14.85 14.14
N ALA A 177 22.93 -15.58 15.09
CA ALA A 177 21.79 -16.46 14.85
C ALA A 177 20.55 -15.70 14.36
N ALA A 178 20.33 -14.47 14.83
CA ALA A 178 19.19 -13.65 14.42
C ALA A 178 19.40 -13.00 13.05
N ILE A 179 20.59 -12.45 12.78
CA ILE A 179 20.80 -11.59 11.60
C ILE A 179 21.10 -12.39 10.32
N VAL A 180 21.83 -13.50 10.41
CA VAL A 180 22.30 -14.26 9.23
C VAL A 180 21.14 -14.76 8.35
N PRO A 181 20.05 -15.35 8.89
CA PRO A 181 18.92 -15.77 8.07
C PRO A 181 18.25 -14.62 7.32
N ILE A 182 18.16 -13.44 7.96
CA ILE A 182 17.58 -12.23 7.36
C ILE A 182 18.43 -11.78 6.17
N LEU A 183 19.74 -11.68 6.36
CA LEU A 183 20.65 -11.22 5.31
C LEU A 183 20.69 -12.18 4.13
N ASN A 184 20.70 -13.49 4.39
CA ASN A 184 20.59 -14.51 3.34
C ASN A 184 19.28 -14.36 2.54
N ALA A 185 18.14 -14.20 3.22
CA ALA A 185 16.86 -13.99 2.55
C ALA A 185 16.85 -12.72 1.70
N LYS A 186 17.46 -11.62 2.19
CA LYS A 186 17.62 -10.38 1.42
C LYS A 186 18.53 -10.57 0.21
N GLY A 187 19.65 -11.27 0.36
CA GLY A 187 20.55 -11.59 -0.75
C GLY A 187 19.86 -12.39 -1.85
N THR A 188 19.10 -13.42 -1.48
CA THR A 188 18.28 -14.21 -2.44
C THR A 188 17.27 -13.33 -3.15
N TYR A 189 16.50 -12.52 -2.40
CA TYR A 189 15.50 -11.62 -2.97
C TYR A 189 16.12 -10.60 -3.95
N MET A 190 17.30 -10.05 -3.63
CA MET A 190 18.03 -9.16 -4.54
C MET A 190 18.48 -9.85 -5.82
N GLY A 191 18.86 -11.13 -5.78
CA GLY A 191 19.17 -11.91 -6.98
C GLY A 191 17.97 -12.16 -7.87
N GLU A 192 16.82 -12.48 -7.27
CA GLU A 192 15.57 -12.63 -8.01
C GLU A 192 15.16 -11.31 -8.67
N PHE A 193 15.25 -10.20 -7.93
CA PHE A 193 14.89 -8.88 -8.46
C PHE A 193 15.87 -8.43 -9.56
N ALA A 194 17.16 -8.72 -9.42
CA ALA A 194 18.13 -8.47 -10.47
C ALA A 194 17.75 -9.19 -11.77
N SER A 195 17.43 -10.48 -11.67
CA SER A 195 16.98 -11.28 -12.82
C SER A 195 15.69 -10.73 -13.42
N TYR A 196 14.75 -10.30 -12.58
CA TYR A 196 13.48 -9.73 -13.01
C TYR A 196 13.67 -8.39 -13.74
N ALA A 197 14.53 -7.51 -13.23
CA ALA A 197 14.89 -6.26 -13.88
C ALA A 197 15.57 -6.51 -15.24
N ARG A 198 16.46 -7.51 -15.34
CA ARG A 198 17.04 -7.92 -16.63
C ARG A 198 15.99 -8.45 -17.60
N GLY A 199 14.99 -9.20 -17.14
CA GLY A 199 13.87 -9.64 -17.97
C GLY A 199 13.13 -8.44 -18.59
N TRP A 200 12.89 -7.40 -17.78
CA TRP A 200 12.28 -6.14 -18.26
C TRP A 200 13.20 -5.32 -19.16
N GLN A 201 14.52 -5.34 -18.96
CA GLN A 201 15.49 -4.75 -19.88
C GLN A 201 15.32 -5.35 -21.28
N HIS A 202 15.37 -6.67 -21.39
CA HIS A 202 15.24 -7.38 -22.67
C HIS A 202 13.83 -7.21 -23.26
N THR A 203 12.80 -7.15 -22.43
CA THR A 203 11.43 -6.84 -22.87
C THR A 203 11.34 -5.46 -23.51
N ALA A 204 11.97 -4.44 -22.91
CA ALA A 204 12.02 -3.10 -23.46
C ALA A 204 12.77 -3.07 -24.81
N LEU A 205 13.92 -3.76 -24.90
CA LEU A 205 14.67 -3.87 -26.16
C LEU A 205 13.84 -4.57 -27.24
N ALA A 206 13.13 -5.64 -26.90
CA ALA A 206 12.23 -6.35 -27.82
C ALA A 206 11.13 -5.41 -28.35
N TYR A 207 10.44 -4.67 -27.47
CA TYR A 207 9.41 -3.72 -27.90
C TYR A 207 9.98 -2.58 -28.76
N GLY A 208 11.16 -2.07 -28.43
CA GLY A 208 11.86 -1.09 -29.26
C GLY A 208 12.16 -1.63 -30.66
N ALA A 209 12.68 -2.86 -30.76
CA ALA A 209 12.95 -3.52 -32.04
C ALA A 209 11.67 -3.77 -32.85
N SER A 210 10.59 -4.22 -32.20
CA SER A 210 9.29 -4.42 -32.82
C SER A 210 8.74 -3.11 -33.40
N ALA A 211 8.78 -2.02 -32.63
CA ALA A 211 8.35 -0.70 -33.08
C ALA A 211 9.18 -0.17 -34.27
N GLY A 212 10.47 -0.55 -34.35
CA GLY A 212 11.37 -0.24 -35.46
C GLY A 212 11.28 -1.19 -36.66
N GLY A 213 10.46 -2.25 -36.58
CA GLY A 213 10.35 -3.28 -37.63
C GLY A 213 11.53 -4.27 -37.68
N ASP A 214 12.42 -4.27 -36.69
CA ASP A 214 13.54 -5.21 -36.60
C ASP A 214 13.10 -6.52 -35.94
N ARG A 215 12.60 -7.43 -36.77
CA ARG A 215 12.08 -8.73 -36.31
C ARG A 215 13.17 -9.62 -35.71
N ALA A 216 14.40 -9.57 -36.23
CA ALA A 216 15.48 -10.44 -35.76
C ALA A 216 15.88 -10.06 -34.32
N THR A 217 16.07 -8.77 -34.06
CA THR A 217 16.38 -8.26 -32.72
C THR A 217 15.20 -8.46 -31.77
N PHE A 218 13.96 -8.24 -32.23
CA PHE A 218 12.78 -8.55 -31.42
C PHE A 218 12.80 -10.00 -30.92
N GLN A 219 13.07 -10.96 -31.83
CA GLN A 219 13.08 -12.37 -31.48
C GLN A 219 14.19 -12.71 -30.48
N SER A 220 15.42 -12.23 -30.70
CA SER A 220 16.53 -12.53 -29.80
C SER A 220 16.35 -11.92 -28.41
N GLU A 221 15.79 -10.71 -28.32
CA GLU A 221 15.55 -10.03 -27.05
C GLU A 221 14.36 -10.63 -26.29
N ALA A 222 13.28 -10.99 -26.98
CA ALA A 222 12.13 -11.66 -26.37
C ALA A 222 12.52 -13.03 -25.76
N VAL A 223 13.35 -13.82 -26.44
CA VAL A 223 13.85 -15.10 -25.90
C VAL A 223 14.69 -14.87 -24.63
N GLN A 224 15.60 -13.89 -24.63
CA GLN A 224 16.40 -13.58 -23.44
C GLN A 224 15.51 -13.15 -22.26
N ALA A 225 14.50 -12.32 -22.51
CA ALA A 225 13.54 -11.93 -21.49
C ALA A 225 12.76 -13.14 -20.94
N MET A 226 12.28 -14.01 -21.82
CA MET A 226 11.56 -15.23 -21.45
C MET A 226 12.41 -16.16 -20.60
N ASP A 227 13.68 -16.40 -20.96
CA ASP A 227 14.57 -17.28 -20.17
C ASP A 227 14.74 -16.76 -18.74
N LEU A 228 14.90 -15.45 -18.58
CA LEU A 228 15.00 -14.80 -17.27
C LEU A 228 13.71 -14.94 -16.46
N PHE A 229 12.55 -14.73 -17.09
CA PHE A 229 11.26 -14.88 -16.43
C PHE A 229 10.93 -16.35 -16.10
N ALA A 230 11.32 -17.29 -16.98
CA ALA A 230 11.17 -18.73 -16.75
C ALA A 230 11.92 -19.15 -15.49
N GLY A 231 13.14 -18.63 -15.28
CA GLY A 231 13.94 -18.86 -14.09
C GLY A 231 13.31 -18.36 -12.78
N LEU A 232 12.32 -17.46 -12.87
CA LEU A 232 11.64 -16.87 -11.71
C LEU A 232 10.27 -17.47 -11.41
N ARG A 233 9.77 -18.42 -12.21
CA ARG A 233 8.41 -18.98 -12.04
C ARG A 233 8.15 -19.61 -10.67
N THR A 234 9.18 -20.10 -10.00
CA THR A 234 9.08 -20.69 -8.65
C THR A 234 9.32 -19.69 -7.53
N SER A 235 9.68 -18.43 -7.85
CA SER A 235 9.84 -17.37 -6.86
C SER A 235 8.50 -17.06 -6.20
N GLY A 236 8.46 -17.04 -4.87
CA GLY A 236 7.30 -16.57 -4.12
C GLY A 236 7.04 -15.06 -4.27
N SER A 237 8.05 -14.30 -4.71
CA SER A 237 7.96 -12.84 -4.88
C SER A 237 7.58 -12.44 -6.30
N PHE A 238 8.13 -13.13 -7.30
CA PHE A 238 8.02 -12.74 -8.72
C PHE A 238 7.33 -13.78 -9.59
N GLY A 239 7.04 -14.99 -9.11
CA GLY A 239 6.66 -16.13 -9.95
C GLY A 239 5.39 -15.92 -10.77
N VAL A 240 4.35 -15.34 -10.19
CA VAL A 240 3.09 -15.04 -10.89
C VAL A 240 3.32 -14.03 -12.01
N ASP A 241 3.96 -12.90 -11.70
CA ASP A 241 4.21 -11.84 -12.67
C ASP A 241 5.21 -12.27 -13.75
N ALA A 242 6.23 -13.05 -13.39
CA ALA A 242 7.21 -13.59 -14.32
C ALA A 242 6.58 -14.61 -15.28
N ALA A 243 5.70 -15.49 -14.79
CA ALA A 243 4.97 -16.41 -15.66
C ALA A 243 4.11 -15.66 -16.68
N ALA A 244 3.34 -14.67 -16.23
CA ALA A 244 2.54 -13.85 -17.12
C ALA A 244 3.38 -13.12 -18.19
N ASN A 245 4.49 -12.50 -17.79
CA ASN A 245 5.38 -11.80 -18.73
C ASN A 245 6.03 -12.76 -19.75
N HIS A 246 6.46 -13.95 -19.30
CA HIS A 246 6.98 -14.97 -20.20
C HIS A 246 5.93 -15.35 -21.24
N ASP A 247 4.72 -15.65 -20.81
CA ASP A 247 3.68 -16.19 -21.71
C ASP A 247 3.26 -15.15 -22.75
N VAL A 248 3.16 -13.87 -22.36
CA VAL A 248 2.96 -12.76 -23.31
C VAL A 248 4.06 -12.71 -24.38
N LEU A 249 5.33 -12.84 -23.98
CA LEU A 249 6.45 -12.81 -24.93
C LEU A 249 6.48 -14.04 -25.84
N ALA A 250 6.14 -15.22 -25.31
CA ALA A 250 6.03 -16.45 -26.08
C ALA A 250 4.96 -16.32 -27.18
N GLU A 251 3.79 -15.78 -26.83
CA GLU A 251 2.70 -15.55 -27.78
C GLU A 251 3.10 -14.55 -28.89
N LEU A 252 3.83 -13.49 -28.54
CA LEU A 252 4.31 -12.51 -29.52
C LEU A 252 5.35 -13.12 -30.49
N LEU A 253 6.17 -14.07 -30.04
CA LEU A 253 7.15 -14.77 -30.88
C LEU A 253 6.51 -15.70 -31.91
N ASP A 254 5.43 -16.39 -31.52
CA ASP A 254 4.72 -17.35 -32.36
C ASP A 254 3.96 -16.70 -33.54
N GLY A 255 3.95 -15.37 -33.62
CA GLY A 255 3.39 -14.62 -34.76
C GLY A 255 1.86 -14.55 -34.76
N THR A 256 1.21 -15.12 -33.76
CA THR A 256 -0.13 -14.72 -33.34
C THR A 256 0.01 -13.35 -32.68
N THR A 257 -0.19 -12.26 -33.45
CA THR A 257 -0.45 -10.97 -32.79
C THR A 257 -1.64 -11.21 -31.87
N PRO A 258 -1.51 -11.09 -30.55
CA PRO A 258 -2.68 -11.18 -29.72
C PRO A 258 -3.59 -10.06 -30.20
N ALA A 259 -4.83 -10.40 -30.58
CA ALA A 259 -5.89 -9.49 -30.22
C ALA A 259 -5.65 -9.21 -28.72
N PRO A 260 -5.62 -7.94 -28.26
CA PRO A 260 -5.38 -7.65 -26.86
C PRO A 260 -6.20 -8.64 -26.04
N ALA A 261 -5.53 -9.42 -25.18
CA ALA A 261 -6.21 -10.41 -24.38
C ALA A 261 -7.46 -9.73 -23.81
N PRO A 262 -8.67 -10.30 -23.97
CA PRO A 262 -9.87 -9.63 -23.53
C PRO A 262 -9.64 -9.23 -22.08
N LYS A 263 -9.62 -7.92 -21.80
CA LYS A 263 -9.50 -7.45 -20.42
C LYS A 263 -10.60 -8.14 -19.65
N ALA A 264 -10.27 -8.71 -18.49
CA ALA A 264 -11.30 -9.27 -17.61
C ALA A 264 -12.34 -8.17 -17.40
N ARG A 265 -13.61 -8.46 -17.68
CA ARG A 265 -14.70 -7.50 -17.49
C ARG A 265 -15.42 -7.86 -16.22
N TYR A 266 -15.48 -6.90 -15.29
CA TYR A 266 -16.21 -7.04 -14.04
C TYR A 266 -17.44 -6.15 -14.05
N VAL A 267 -18.56 -6.69 -13.59
CA VAL A 267 -19.79 -5.93 -13.39
C VAL A 267 -19.83 -5.40 -11.96
N ILE A 268 -19.79 -4.08 -11.79
CA ILE A 268 -19.87 -3.41 -10.49
C ILE A 268 -21.32 -3.05 -10.21
N GLY A 269 -21.87 -3.59 -9.13
CA GLY A 269 -23.18 -3.17 -8.63
C GLY A 269 -23.11 -1.85 -7.89
N ILE A 270 -24.03 -0.95 -8.22
CA ILE A 270 -24.12 0.39 -7.62
C ILE A 270 -25.57 0.74 -7.26
N ASP A 271 -25.74 1.57 -6.23
CA ASP A 271 -26.98 2.36 -6.09
C ASP A 271 -26.84 3.61 -6.97
N ALA A 272 -27.73 3.75 -7.95
CA ALA A 272 -27.67 4.86 -8.90
C ALA A 272 -28.25 6.19 -8.36
N ALA A 273 -28.72 6.23 -7.11
CA ALA A 273 -29.31 7.39 -6.47
C ALA A 273 -28.53 7.82 -5.21
N TYR A 274 -27.20 7.72 -5.25
CA TYR A 274 -26.32 7.89 -4.09
C TYR A 274 -25.14 8.87 -4.34
N PRO A 275 -25.41 10.13 -4.70
CA PRO A 275 -24.36 11.13 -4.84
C PRO A 275 -23.71 11.42 -3.47
N PRO A 276 -22.42 11.82 -3.43
CA PRO A 276 -21.54 12.04 -4.57
C PRO A 276 -20.82 10.77 -5.05
N TYR A 277 -21.17 9.58 -4.53
CA TYR A 277 -20.46 8.33 -4.82
C TYR A 277 -20.86 7.73 -6.17
N THR A 278 -22.16 7.59 -6.40
CA THR A 278 -22.72 6.96 -7.59
C THR A 278 -24.05 7.61 -7.97
N SER A 279 -24.19 8.04 -9.22
CA SER A 279 -25.39 8.68 -9.74
C SER A 279 -25.61 8.35 -11.21
N LEU A 280 -26.88 8.28 -11.63
CA LEU A 280 -27.28 8.16 -13.02
C LEU A 280 -27.69 9.52 -13.58
N GLU A 281 -26.96 9.98 -14.58
CA GLU A 281 -27.26 11.22 -15.31
C GLU A 281 -28.39 11.03 -16.33
N GLN A 282 -28.96 12.15 -16.80
CA GLN A 282 -30.07 12.14 -17.76
C GLN A 282 -29.74 11.47 -19.10
N ASP A 283 -28.46 11.50 -19.49
CA ASP A 283 -27.98 10.87 -20.71
C ASP A 283 -27.72 9.35 -20.56
N GLY A 284 -27.98 8.80 -19.38
CA GLY A 284 -27.78 7.39 -19.06
C GLY A 284 -26.37 7.04 -18.57
N THR A 285 -25.50 8.02 -18.36
CA THR A 285 -24.15 7.79 -17.85
C THR A 285 -24.12 7.69 -16.33
N PHE A 286 -23.31 6.77 -15.82
CA PHE A 286 -23.00 6.72 -14.38
C PHE A 286 -21.79 7.62 -14.08
N VAL A 287 -21.92 8.41 -13.02
CA VAL A 287 -20.91 9.35 -12.51
C VAL A 287 -20.79 9.25 -10.99
N GLY A 288 -19.70 9.79 -10.44
CA GLY A 288 -19.47 9.86 -9.00
C GLY A 288 -18.09 9.37 -8.58
N PHE A 289 -17.77 9.56 -7.30
CA PHE A 289 -16.48 9.21 -6.72
C PHE A 289 -16.11 7.74 -6.92
N ASP A 290 -17.03 6.81 -6.64
CA ASP A 290 -16.77 5.38 -6.77
C ASP A 290 -16.67 4.94 -8.22
N ILE A 291 -17.40 5.60 -9.13
CA ILE A 291 -17.32 5.38 -10.58
C ILE A 291 -15.93 5.76 -11.11
N ASP A 292 -15.46 6.97 -10.77
CA ASP A 292 -14.17 7.47 -11.20
C ASP A 292 -13.02 6.68 -10.56
N SER A 293 -13.15 6.31 -9.28
CA SER A 293 -12.22 5.43 -8.58
C SER A 293 -12.12 4.06 -9.27
N ALA A 294 -13.25 3.41 -9.51
CA ALA A 294 -13.29 2.09 -10.16
C ALA A 294 -12.69 2.13 -11.57
N ARG A 295 -13.00 3.15 -12.38
CA ARG A 295 -12.40 3.33 -13.71
C ARG A 295 -10.88 3.53 -13.63
N TRP A 296 -10.41 4.35 -12.68
CA TRP A 296 -8.98 4.56 -12.47
C TRP A 296 -8.27 3.26 -12.09
N ILE A 297 -8.85 2.50 -11.15
CA ILE A 297 -8.29 1.21 -10.72
C ILE A 297 -8.28 0.23 -11.91
N ALA A 298 -9.38 0.11 -12.64
CA ALA A 298 -9.51 -0.81 -13.77
C ALA A 298 -8.44 -0.56 -14.84
N ASP A 299 -8.21 0.71 -15.19
CA ASP A 299 -7.19 1.08 -16.17
C ASP A 299 -5.77 0.69 -15.73
N ARG A 300 -5.44 0.89 -14.45
CA ARG A 300 -4.10 0.62 -13.88
C ARG A 300 -3.86 -0.85 -13.60
N MET A 301 -4.92 -1.57 -13.29
CA MET A 301 -4.88 -2.99 -12.95
C MET A 301 -5.16 -3.90 -14.17
N GLY A 302 -5.49 -3.32 -15.33
CA GLY A 302 -5.59 -4.04 -16.59
C GLY A 302 -6.91 -4.79 -16.80
N PHE A 303 -8.02 -4.30 -16.25
CA PHE A 303 -9.35 -4.88 -16.43
C PHE A 303 -10.37 -3.84 -16.94
N GLU A 304 -11.55 -4.29 -17.34
CA GLU A 304 -12.68 -3.46 -17.74
C GLU A 304 -13.79 -3.51 -16.69
N VAL A 305 -14.53 -2.41 -16.57
CA VAL A 305 -15.68 -2.32 -15.66
C VAL A 305 -16.93 -1.95 -16.43
N GLU A 306 -18.02 -2.60 -16.06
CA GLU A 306 -19.37 -2.20 -16.38
C GLU A 306 -20.10 -1.89 -15.07
N PHE A 307 -20.97 -0.89 -15.08
CA PHE A 307 -21.76 -0.55 -13.91
C PHE A 307 -23.20 -1.01 -14.10
N GLN A 308 -23.74 -1.65 -13.08
CA GLN A 308 -25.12 -2.10 -13.05
C GLN A 308 -25.83 -1.50 -11.84
N ALA A 309 -26.86 -0.71 -12.10
CA ALA A 309 -27.74 -0.21 -11.05
C ALA A 309 -28.52 -1.36 -10.40
N VAL A 310 -28.49 -1.42 -9.07
CA VAL A 310 -29.23 -2.39 -8.25
C VAL A 310 -29.87 -1.65 -7.09
N ALA A 311 -31.10 -2.01 -6.73
CA ALA A 311 -31.72 -1.52 -5.49
C ALA A 311 -30.85 -1.92 -4.29
N TRP A 312 -30.60 -0.99 -3.37
CA TRP A 312 -29.63 -1.17 -2.30
C TRP A 312 -29.92 -2.38 -1.41
N ASP A 313 -31.18 -2.62 -1.06
CA ASP A 313 -31.60 -3.76 -0.25
C ASP A 313 -31.38 -5.12 -0.95
N GLY A 314 -31.31 -5.12 -2.29
CA GLY A 314 -31.03 -6.29 -3.12
C GLY A 314 -29.58 -6.46 -3.55
N ILE A 315 -28.66 -5.56 -3.16
CA ILE A 315 -27.32 -5.50 -3.76
C ILE A 315 -26.40 -6.66 -3.34
N ILE A 316 -26.40 -7.07 -2.07
CA ILE A 316 -25.67 -8.27 -1.60
C ILE A 316 -26.26 -9.55 -2.21
N PRO A 317 -27.59 -9.77 -2.21
CA PRO A 317 -28.19 -10.89 -2.93
C PRO A 317 -27.80 -10.94 -4.42
N ALA A 318 -27.71 -9.80 -5.10
CA ALA A 318 -27.28 -9.74 -6.50
C ALA A 318 -25.82 -10.19 -6.68
N LEU A 319 -24.92 -9.80 -5.76
CA LEU A 319 -23.53 -10.22 -5.73
C LEU A 319 -23.40 -11.74 -5.52
N LEU A 320 -24.13 -12.28 -4.53
CA LEU A 320 -24.13 -13.72 -4.23
C LEU A 320 -24.74 -14.55 -5.36
N ALA A 321 -25.76 -14.02 -6.05
CA ALA A 321 -26.37 -14.61 -7.23
C ALA A 321 -25.53 -14.46 -8.51
N LYS A 322 -24.32 -13.88 -8.42
CA LYS A 322 -23.40 -13.66 -9.56
C LYS A 322 -24.00 -12.80 -10.68
N LYS A 323 -24.93 -11.90 -10.34
CA LYS A 323 -25.44 -10.88 -11.28
C LYS A 323 -24.48 -9.69 -11.42
N ILE A 324 -23.69 -9.45 -10.38
CA ILE A 324 -22.61 -8.47 -10.31
C ILE A 324 -21.40 -9.17 -9.70
N ASP A 325 -20.19 -8.66 -9.92
CA ASP A 325 -18.93 -9.23 -9.44
C ASP A 325 -18.41 -8.58 -8.17
N MET A 326 -18.71 -7.30 -7.98
CA MET A 326 -18.36 -6.54 -6.78
C MET A 326 -19.39 -5.46 -6.51
N ILE A 327 -19.36 -4.92 -5.29
CA ILE A 327 -20.15 -3.77 -4.88
C ILE A 327 -19.17 -2.65 -4.55
N TYR A 328 -19.21 -1.58 -5.34
CA TYR A 328 -18.41 -0.38 -5.12
C TYR A 328 -19.34 0.84 -5.19
N SER A 329 -20.01 1.08 -4.06
CA SER A 329 -21.06 2.10 -3.91
C SER A 329 -21.16 2.50 -2.43
N ALA A 330 -20.04 2.91 -1.83
CA ALA A 330 -19.95 3.36 -0.43
C ALA A 330 -20.61 2.39 0.56
N MET A 331 -20.29 1.10 0.44
CA MET A 331 -20.82 0.09 1.34
C MET A 331 -20.07 0.12 2.68
N THR A 332 -20.79 0.50 3.73
CA THR A 332 -20.31 0.38 5.11
C THR A 332 -19.93 -1.07 5.43
N ILE A 333 -18.74 -1.24 5.97
CA ILE A 333 -18.24 -2.50 6.49
C ILE A 333 -18.91 -2.75 7.85
N THR A 334 -19.76 -3.77 7.93
CA THR A 334 -20.37 -4.23 9.18
C THR A 334 -20.08 -5.71 9.40
N GLU A 335 -20.19 -6.17 10.65
CA GLU A 335 -19.98 -7.61 10.96
C GLU A 335 -21.01 -8.48 10.24
N GLU A 336 -22.29 -8.08 10.26
CA GLU A 336 -23.37 -8.77 9.54
C GLU A 336 -23.09 -8.91 8.04
N ARG A 337 -22.53 -7.87 7.40
CA ARG A 337 -22.13 -7.95 6.00
C ARG A 337 -20.88 -8.82 5.83
N ARG A 338 -19.88 -8.75 6.72
CA ARG A 338 -18.69 -9.62 6.72
C ARG A 338 -19.01 -11.11 6.87
N GLU A 339 -20.14 -11.45 7.49
CA GLU A 339 -20.64 -12.83 7.51
C GLU A 339 -21.03 -13.35 6.12
N GLN A 340 -21.44 -12.47 5.21
CA GLN A 340 -21.92 -12.83 3.87
C GLN A 340 -20.89 -12.61 2.76
N VAL A 341 -20.14 -11.51 2.82
CA VAL A 341 -19.21 -11.06 1.77
C VAL A 341 -17.82 -10.80 2.33
N ALA A 342 -16.82 -10.72 1.45
CA ALA A 342 -15.48 -10.26 1.81
C ALA A 342 -15.33 -8.78 1.44
N PHE A 343 -14.61 -8.02 2.27
CA PHE A 343 -14.37 -6.59 2.06
C PHE A 343 -12.92 -6.31 1.75
N SER A 344 -12.70 -5.30 0.90
CA SER A 344 -11.39 -4.68 0.73
C SER A 344 -10.89 -4.00 2.00
N ILE A 345 -9.67 -3.46 1.92
CA ILE A 345 -9.22 -2.40 2.83
C ILE A 345 -10.23 -1.24 2.79
N PRO A 346 -10.45 -0.55 3.94
CA PRO A 346 -11.33 0.60 3.98
C PRO A 346 -10.74 1.76 3.17
N TYR A 347 -11.59 2.54 2.49
CA TYR A 347 -11.13 3.66 1.65
C TYR A 347 -11.68 5.04 2.05
N LEU A 348 -12.74 5.12 2.85
CA LEU A 348 -13.26 6.36 3.44
C LEU A 348 -13.86 6.09 4.83
N LYS A 349 -13.84 7.11 5.70
CA LYS A 349 -14.53 7.09 7.00
C LYS A 349 -15.75 7.99 6.96
N ILE A 350 -16.84 7.52 7.55
CA ILE A 350 -18.12 8.22 7.52
C ILE A 350 -18.85 8.19 8.85
N ASN A 351 -19.77 9.14 8.98
CA ASN A 351 -20.74 9.25 10.05
C ASN A 351 -22.14 9.42 9.46
N GLN A 352 -23.16 9.10 10.25
CA GLN A 352 -24.56 9.34 9.90
C GLN A 352 -24.94 10.80 10.24
N ALA A 353 -25.72 11.44 9.39
CA ALA A 353 -26.31 12.76 9.61
C ALA A 353 -27.80 12.64 9.92
N VAL A 354 -28.28 13.55 10.77
CA VAL A 354 -29.70 13.77 10.99
C VAL A 354 -30.11 15.07 10.30
N ALA A 355 -30.99 14.97 9.31
CA ALA A 355 -31.54 16.13 8.62
C ALA A 355 -33.03 16.33 8.94
N VAL A 356 -33.43 17.59 8.98
CA VAL A 356 -34.82 18.04 9.17
C VAL A 356 -35.12 19.17 8.18
N ARG A 357 -36.38 19.56 8.04
CA ARG A 357 -36.71 20.76 7.25
C ARG A 357 -36.07 22.01 7.84
N SER A 358 -35.77 22.99 6.99
CA SER A 358 -35.16 24.27 7.41
C SER A 358 -36.02 25.02 8.44
N ASP A 359 -37.35 24.93 8.30
CA ASP A 359 -38.36 25.53 9.18
C ASP A 359 -38.59 24.77 10.50
N SER A 360 -37.89 23.65 10.71
CA SER A 360 -38.05 22.82 11.91
C SER A 360 -37.20 23.33 13.07
N ASP A 361 -37.78 23.31 14.27
CA ASP A 361 -37.10 23.57 15.56
C ASP A 361 -36.67 22.27 16.26
N LEU A 362 -36.79 21.11 15.60
CA LEU A 362 -36.40 19.83 16.17
C LEU A 362 -34.91 19.81 16.50
N THR A 363 -34.61 19.30 17.69
CA THR A 363 -33.26 19.04 18.18
C THR A 363 -32.94 17.55 18.12
N PHE A 364 -31.67 17.18 18.29
CA PHE A 364 -31.30 15.77 18.39
C PHE A 364 -31.98 15.07 19.59
N ASP A 365 -32.22 15.78 20.69
CA ASP A 365 -32.94 15.21 21.84
C ASP A 365 -34.40 14.84 21.48
N ASP A 366 -35.04 15.59 20.59
CA ASP A 366 -36.38 15.25 20.08
C ASP A 366 -36.35 13.97 19.25
N ILE A 367 -35.30 13.78 18.44
CA ILE A 367 -35.06 12.54 17.69
C ILE A 367 -34.89 11.37 18.66
N MET A 368 -34.03 11.54 19.67
CA MET A 368 -33.76 10.53 20.69
C MET A 368 -34.96 10.24 21.61
N SER A 369 -35.95 11.13 21.67
CA SER A 369 -37.21 10.89 22.38
C SER A 369 -38.10 9.83 21.71
N GLY A 370 -37.85 9.52 20.42
CA GLY A 370 -38.59 8.51 19.66
C GLY A 370 -40.02 8.92 19.26
N ARG A 371 -40.39 10.19 19.45
CA ARG A 371 -41.74 10.71 19.14
C ARG A 371 -41.94 11.12 17.68
N VAL A 372 -40.85 11.36 16.97
CA VAL A 372 -40.84 11.82 15.57
C VAL A 372 -40.97 10.65 14.59
N VAL A 373 -41.37 10.93 13.36
CA VAL A 373 -41.33 9.98 12.24
C VAL A 373 -40.01 10.16 11.48
N ILE A 374 -39.23 9.09 11.34
CA ILE A 374 -37.89 9.13 10.74
C ILE A 374 -37.89 8.40 9.39
N GLY A 375 -37.46 9.10 8.34
CA GLY A 375 -37.19 8.53 7.03
C GLY A 375 -35.75 8.05 6.88
N THR A 376 -35.54 6.87 6.32
CA THR A 376 -34.21 6.34 5.97
C THR A 376 -34.29 5.66 4.62
N GLN A 377 -33.15 5.22 4.07
CA GLN A 377 -33.17 4.26 2.96
C GLN A 377 -33.12 2.83 3.51
N ARG A 378 -33.93 1.94 2.92
CA ARG A 378 -33.99 0.53 3.28
C ARG A 378 -32.64 -0.17 3.10
N GLY A 379 -32.25 -1.01 4.07
CA GLY A 379 -31.03 -1.84 4.02
C GLY A 379 -29.73 -1.09 4.37
N THR A 380 -29.85 0.13 4.90
CA THR A 380 -28.71 1.01 5.18
C THR A 380 -28.36 1.03 6.65
N THR A 381 -27.13 1.39 6.98
CA THR A 381 -26.71 1.47 8.38
C THR A 381 -27.37 2.62 9.12
N GLY A 382 -27.85 3.66 8.43
CA GLY A 382 -28.75 4.66 9.00
C GLY A 382 -30.09 4.08 9.46
N GLU A 383 -30.71 3.19 8.67
CA GLU A 383 -31.90 2.44 9.11
C GLU A 383 -31.58 1.54 10.30
N MET A 384 -30.48 0.78 10.25
CA MET A 384 -30.04 -0.09 11.34
C MET A 384 -29.82 0.70 12.63
N TRP A 385 -29.18 1.88 12.54
CA TRP A 385 -28.94 2.73 13.70
C TRP A 385 -30.25 3.16 14.37
N VAL A 386 -31.24 3.60 13.57
CA VAL A 386 -32.57 3.98 14.10
C VAL A 386 -33.30 2.78 14.68
N GLN A 387 -33.25 1.64 13.99
CA GLN A 387 -33.84 0.39 14.44
C GLN A 387 -33.25 -0.03 15.79
N ASP A 388 -31.93 -0.06 15.94
CA ASP A 388 -31.25 -0.56 17.13
C ASP A 388 -31.34 0.40 18.31
N ASN A 389 -31.24 1.71 18.07
CA ASN A 389 -31.15 2.69 19.15
C ASN A 389 -32.51 3.23 19.60
N LEU A 390 -33.52 3.24 18.72
CA LEU A 390 -34.84 3.81 19.02
C LEU A 390 -35.95 2.76 19.03
N VAL A 391 -36.02 1.88 18.02
CA VAL A 391 -37.13 0.91 17.90
C VAL A 391 -36.93 -0.27 18.85
N ALA A 392 -35.78 -0.95 18.78
CA ALA A 392 -35.48 -2.13 19.59
C ALA A 392 -35.39 -1.81 21.09
N THR A 393 -35.06 -0.56 21.44
CA THR A 393 -35.06 -0.08 22.84
C THR A 393 -36.45 0.31 23.35
N GLY A 394 -37.48 0.27 22.50
CA GLY A 394 -38.85 0.63 22.83
C GLY A 394 -39.13 2.13 22.94
N LYS A 395 -38.17 2.99 22.57
CA LYS A 395 -38.33 4.45 22.60
C LYS A 395 -39.22 4.97 21.46
N MET A 396 -39.17 4.31 20.30
CA MET A 396 -39.92 4.68 19.10
C MET A 396 -40.75 3.48 18.61
N PRO A 397 -42.05 3.66 18.28
CA PRO A 397 -42.83 2.59 17.67
C PRO A 397 -42.28 2.28 16.27
N ALA A 398 -42.24 1.00 15.88
CA ALA A 398 -41.74 0.60 14.56
C ALA A 398 -42.48 1.28 13.39
N SER A 399 -43.74 1.67 13.59
CA SER A 399 -44.52 2.43 12.60
C SER A 399 -43.98 3.83 12.32
N ASN A 400 -43.12 4.40 13.18
CA ASN A 400 -42.48 5.69 12.99
C ASN A 400 -41.15 5.62 12.21
N LEU A 401 -40.59 4.43 11.99
CA LEU A 401 -39.47 4.24 11.05
C LEU A 401 -40.04 4.01 9.64
N LYS A 402 -39.68 4.89 8.71
CA LYS A 402 -40.13 4.87 7.31
C LYS A 402 -38.95 4.62 6.37
N PRO A 403 -38.64 3.36 6.03
CA PRO A 403 -37.64 3.06 5.03
C PRO A 403 -38.18 3.30 3.61
N PHE A 404 -37.42 4.01 2.81
CA PHE A 404 -37.67 4.31 1.40
C PHE A 404 -36.71 3.52 0.51
N ASP A 405 -37.06 3.35 -0.77
CA ASP A 405 -36.27 2.56 -1.72
C ASP A 405 -34.94 3.24 -2.08
N ASN A 406 -34.89 4.57 -2.05
CA ASN A 406 -33.68 5.37 -2.15
C ASN A 406 -33.77 6.61 -1.26
N PHE A 407 -32.62 7.22 -0.95
CA PHE A 407 -32.58 8.35 -0.04
C PHE A 407 -33.21 9.65 -0.58
N PRO A 408 -33.12 10.00 -1.89
CA PRO A 408 -33.86 11.13 -2.44
C PRO A 408 -35.38 11.09 -2.18
N LEU A 409 -35.99 9.90 -2.15
CA LEU A 409 -37.40 9.74 -1.76
C LEU A 409 -37.64 10.06 -0.28
N ALA A 410 -36.71 9.71 0.62
CA ALA A 410 -36.79 10.07 2.04
C ALA A 410 -36.71 11.59 2.24
N ILE A 411 -35.83 12.28 1.50
CA ILE A 411 -35.77 13.75 1.52
C ILE A 411 -37.03 14.37 0.92
N THR A 412 -37.58 13.82 -0.17
CA THR A 412 -38.86 14.28 -0.73
C THR A 412 -40.00 14.14 0.29
N ALA A 413 -40.04 13.02 1.01
CA ALA A 413 -41.01 12.80 2.10
C ALA A 413 -40.80 13.80 3.26
N LEU A 414 -39.55 14.16 3.58
CA LEU A 414 -39.21 15.16 4.59
C LEU A 414 -39.77 16.54 4.22
N ILE A 415 -39.52 16.99 2.98
CA ILE A 415 -40.01 18.26 2.45
C ILE A 415 -41.55 18.28 2.41
N ASN A 416 -42.16 17.17 2.00
CA ASN A 416 -43.62 17.02 1.97
C ASN A 416 -44.26 16.77 3.34
N LYS A 417 -43.49 16.87 4.44
CA LYS A 417 -43.97 16.71 5.83
C LYS A 417 -44.58 15.32 6.12
N GLN A 418 -44.15 14.30 5.38
CA GLN A 418 -44.54 12.90 5.59
C GLN A 418 -43.63 12.22 6.62
N VAL A 419 -42.40 12.70 6.76
CA VAL A 419 -41.48 12.39 7.87
C VAL A 419 -40.99 13.70 8.49
N ASP A 420 -40.54 13.63 9.74
CA ASP A 420 -40.09 14.78 10.51
C ASP A 420 -38.57 14.99 10.43
N ALA A 421 -37.84 13.88 10.28
CA ALA A 421 -36.39 13.84 10.16
C ALA A 421 -35.95 12.70 9.24
N THR A 422 -34.69 12.75 8.79
CA THR A 422 -34.03 11.64 8.10
C THR A 422 -32.71 11.28 8.74
N VAL A 423 -32.33 9.99 8.70
CA VAL A 423 -31.01 9.50 9.17
C VAL A 423 -30.33 8.76 8.03
N TYR A 424 -29.15 9.23 7.63
CA TYR A 424 -28.39 8.68 6.51
C TYR A 424 -26.95 9.21 6.49
N ASP A 425 -26.07 8.58 5.71
CA ASP A 425 -24.67 8.95 5.55
C ASP A 425 -24.51 10.46 5.27
N LYS A 426 -23.52 11.08 5.91
CA LYS A 426 -23.40 12.55 5.93
C LYS A 426 -23.15 13.18 4.55
N PRO A 427 -22.15 12.79 3.73
CA PRO A 427 -21.90 13.46 2.45
C PRO A 427 -23.08 13.38 1.47
N PRO A 428 -23.76 12.23 1.31
CA PRO A 428 -24.99 12.16 0.52
C PRO A 428 -26.09 13.07 1.05
N THR A 429 -26.24 13.14 2.36
CA THR A 429 -27.20 14.04 2.99
C THR A 429 -26.86 15.50 2.66
N VAL A 430 -25.59 15.92 2.80
CA VAL A 430 -25.12 17.27 2.46
C VAL A 430 -25.43 17.62 1.00
N GLU A 431 -25.09 16.70 0.08
CA GLU A 431 -25.27 16.90 -1.36
C GLU A 431 -26.76 17.05 -1.72
N ILE A 432 -27.60 16.12 -1.26
CA ILE A 432 -29.02 16.08 -1.64
C ILE A 432 -29.81 17.25 -1.03
N ILE A 433 -29.51 17.66 0.21
CA ILE A 433 -30.22 18.80 0.82
C ILE A 433 -29.73 20.15 0.31
N GLY A 434 -28.56 20.23 -0.36
CA GLY A 434 -27.99 21.49 -0.84
C GLY A 434 -28.92 22.28 -1.78
N GLN A 435 -29.92 21.62 -2.36
CA GLN A 435 -30.94 22.20 -3.24
C GLN A 435 -32.37 22.18 -2.64
N GLN A 436 -32.52 21.86 -1.35
CA GLN A 436 -33.81 21.64 -0.70
C GLN A 436 -33.97 22.51 0.54
N ASP A 437 -35.21 22.73 0.98
CA ASP A 437 -35.52 23.42 2.25
C ASP A 437 -35.30 22.49 3.47
N ALA A 438 -34.07 21.97 3.60
CA ALA A 438 -33.64 21.08 4.68
C ALA A 438 -32.26 21.47 5.24
N LYS A 439 -31.99 21.07 6.49
CA LYS A 439 -30.73 21.32 7.21
C LYS A 439 -30.34 20.09 8.02
N ILE A 440 -29.03 19.88 8.19
CA ILE A 440 -28.49 18.91 9.17
C ILE A 440 -28.52 19.57 10.55
N ILE A 441 -29.08 18.87 11.54
CA ILE A 441 -29.12 19.31 12.94
C ILE A 441 -28.15 18.54 13.84
N TYR A 442 -27.67 17.38 13.38
CA TYR A 442 -26.75 16.55 14.15
C TYR A 442 -25.95 15.59 13.26
N GLU A 443 -24.73 15.28 13.69
CA GLU A 443 -23.89 14.21 13.14
C GLU A 443 -23.67 13.15 14.22
N ILE A 444 -24.09 11.93 13.95
CA ILE A 444 -23.94 10.79 14.82
C ILE A 444 -22.55 10.18 14.54
N ASP A 445 -21.68 10.17 15.55
CA ASP A 445 -20.35 9.54 15.49
C ASP A 445 -20.48 8.01 15.42
N THR A 446 -20.72 7.46 14.23
CA THR A 446 -20.84 6.02 13.95
C THR A 446 -19.50 5.38 13.58
N ARG A 447 -18.48 6.17 13.18
CA ARG A 447 -17.13 5.72 12.82
C ARG A 447 -17.13 4.61 11.79
N GLU A 448 -18.02 4.75 10.83
CA GLU A 448 -18.19 3.77 9.77
C GLU A 448 -17.05 3.87 8.77
N GLU A 449 -16.70 2.73 8.18
CA GLU A 449 -15.70 2.65 7.13
C GLU A 449 -16.33 2.03 5.89
N TYR A 450 -16.09 2.62 4.73
CA TYR A 450 -16.52 2.04 3.46
C TYR A 450 -15.49 1.08 2.90
N GLY A 451 -15.98 -0.01 2.31
CA GLY A 451 -15.18 -0.99 1.60
C GLY A 451 -15.84 -1.46 0.30
N ILE A 452 -15.05 -2.07 -0.57
CA ILE A 452 -15.51 -2.77 -1.76
C ILE A 452 -15.86 -4.19 -1.33
N ALA A 453 -17.08 -4.63 -1.60
CA ALA A 453 -17.50 -5.99 -1.28
C ALA A 453 -17.38 -6.91 -2.49
N VAL A 454 -16.86 -8.12 -2.28
CA VAL A 454 -16.83 -9.22 -3.25
C VAL A 454 -17.32 -10.51 -2.59
N ARG A 455 -17.59 -11.56 -3.38
CA ARG A 455 -17.87 -12.88 -2.81
C ARG A 455 -16.65 -13.41 -2.07
N LYS A 456 -16.86 -14.22 -1.03
CA LYS A 456 -15.79 -14.73 -0.15
C LYS A 456 -14.76 -15.60 -0.88
N ASP A 457 -15.18 -16.29 -1.93
CA ASP A 457 -14.33 -17.14 -2.77
C ASP A 457 -13.53 -16.36 -3.82
N ASP A 458 -13.93 -15.12 -4.15
CA ASP A 458 -13.26 -14.24 -5.13
C ASP A 458 -12.00 -13.56 -4.56
N THR A 459 -11.14 -14.36 -3.92
CA THR A 459 -9.91 -13.89 -3.27
C THR A 459 -8.92 -13.19 -4.21
N ALA A 460 -8.87 -13.60 -5.48
CA ALA A 460 -8.05 -12.95 -6.50
C ALA A 460 -8.58 -11.55 -6.89
N LEU A 461 -9.90 -11.41 -7.02
CA LEU A 461 -10.53 -10.12 -7.27
C LEU A 461 -10.35 -9.20 -6.07
N LEU A 462 -10.54 -9.71 -4.85
CA LEU A 462 -10.30 -8.98 -3.61
C LEU A 462 -8.86 -8.46 -3.53
N ALA A 463 -7.87 -9.32 -3.81
CA ALA A 463 -6.46 -8.93 -3.81
C ALA A 463 -6.16 -7.87 -4.88
N THR A 464 -6.78 -7.98 -6.05
CA THR A 464 -6.67 -7.00 -7.14
C THR A 464 -7.25 -5.65 -6.71
N MET A 465 -8.44 -5.63 -6.11
CA MET A 465 -9.08 -4.39 -5.64
C MET A 465 -8.33 -3.75 -4.47
N ASN A 466 -7.78 -4.54 -3.54
CA ASN A 466 -6.91 -4.03 -2.48
C ASN A 466 -5.66 -3.35 -3.04
N ALA A 467 -4.97 -4.01 -3.97
CA ALA A 467 -3.79 -3.43 -4.62
C ALA A 467 -4.13 -2.18 -5.44
N GLY A 468 -5.32 -2.14 -6.06
CA GLY A 468 -5.84 -0.99 -6.77
C GLY A 468 -6.14 0.20 -5.86
N LEU A 469 -6.82 -0.04 -4.74
CA LEU A 469 -7.09 0.97 -3.71
C LEU A 469 -5.81 1.51 -3.10
N ASP A 470 -4.85 0.64 -2.75
CA ASP A 470 -3.54 1.05 -2.23
C ASP A 470 -2.82 1.97 -3.23
N LEU A 471 -2.84 1.62 -4.52
CA LEU A 471 -2.28 2.47 -5.58
C LEU A 471 -2.99 3.81 -5.68
N LEU A 472 -4.33 3.80 -5.71
CA LEU A 472 -5.13 5.00 -5.86
C LEU A 472 -4.90 5.95 -4.67
N MET A 473 -5.01 5.46 -3.43
CA MET A 473 -4.91 6.27 -2.22
C MET A 473 -3.51 6.88 -2.00
N ASN A 474 -2.47 6.32 -2.63
CA ASN A 474 -1.11 6.87 -2.61
C ASN A 474 -0.78 7.73 -3.85
N ASP A 475 -1.69 7.83 -4.83
CA ASP A 475 -1.53 8.67 -6.01
C ASP A 475 -2.03 10.10 -5.73
N PRO A 476 -1.38 11.16 -6.23
CA PRO A 476 -1.87 12.54 -6.10
C PRO A 476 -3.31 12.74 -6.62
N TYR A 477 -3.78 11.87 -7.51
CA TYR A 477 -5.16 11.85 -7.97
C TYR A 477 -6.18 11.60 -6.85
N TRP A 478 -5.81 10.90 -5.77
CA TRP A 478 -6.72 10.65 -4.65
C TRP A 478 -7.26 11.92 -4.01
N ASP A 479 -6.37 12.86 -3.71
CA ASP A 479 -6.77 14.13 -3.09
C ASP A 479 -7.54 15.01 -4.10
N GLN A 480 -7.21 14.94 -5.39
CA GLN A 480 -7.97 15.62 -6.44
C GLN A 480 -9.38 15.04 -6.58
N LEU A 481 -9.51 13.71 -6.47
CA LEU A 481 -10.78 13.00 -6.56
C LEU A 481 -11.68 13.36 -5.37
N LYS A 482 -11.13 13.29 -4.15
CA LYS A 482 -11.88 13.73 -2.94
C LYS A 482 -12.29 15.19 -3.03
N ALA A 483 -11.40 16.08 -3.48
CA ALA A 483 -11.71 17.50 -3.64
C ALA A 483 -12.83 17.74 -4.67
N ARG A 484 -12.80 17.04 -5.81
CA ARG A 484 -13.82 17.14 -6.87
C ARG A 484 -15.21 16.80 -6.35
N TYR A 485 -15.31 15.80 -5.47
CA TYR A 485 -16.58 15.28 -4.96
C TYR A 485 -16.92 15.78 -3.54
N GLY A 486 -16.21 16.77 -3.02
CA GLY A 486 -16.51 17.36 -1.70
C GLY A 486 -16.21 16.46 -0.50
N LEU A 487 -15.36 15.45 -0.66
CA LEU A 487 -15.00 14.43 0.33
C LEU A 487 -13.67 14.73 1.03
N VAL A 488 -13.32 16.00 1.18
CA VAL A 488 -12.09 16.37 1.92
C VAL A 488 -12.34 16.21 3.41
N GLY A 489 -11.52 15.39 4.07
CA GLY A 489 -11.59 15.15 5.53
C GLY A 489 -12.39 13.92 5.95
N THR A 490 -12.98 13.20 4.99
CA THR A 490 -13.49 11.82 5.17
C THR A 490 -12.39 10.77 5.07
#